data_AF-A0A940BCX0-F1
#
_entry.id   AF-A0A940BCX0-F1
#
_cell.length_a   1.000
_cell.length_b   1.000
_cell.length_c   1.000
_cell.angle_alpha   90.00
_cell.angle_beta   90.00
_cell.angle_gamma   90.00
#
_symmetry.space_group_name_H-M   'P 1'
#
loop_
_entity.id
_entity.type
_entity.pdbx_description
1 polymer ?
#
loop_
_entity_poly.entity_id
_entity_poly.type
_entity_poly.pdbx_seq_one_letter_code
_entity_poly.pdbx_strand_id
1 'polypeptide(L)'
;MNEIISLLQSKKTTDVRRAAKFLQKNLMPELEDLVIEAFQRESLRNQKSWETRCELINCIGINDYKKATPLLEHIAEINEEFDTVTNCAGKALIRVKRKDKSDVSELLKRLNTMGYSLGYGMLDALGYDKMQPSNEDIRIIIDAVWDFGKNIGKGFCDPRYG
;
A
#
# COMPACT_ATOMS: atom_id res chain seq x y z
N MET A 1 21.53 -12.74 -3.63
CA MET A 1 21.54 -11.56 -2.73
C MET A 1 22.22 -10.36 -3.39
N ASN A 2 23.51 -10.41 -3.75
CA ASN A 2 24.23 -9.29 -4.39
C ASN A 2 23.55 -8.72 -5.65
N GLU A 3 22.98 -9.58 -6.49
CA GLU A 3 22.23 -9.16 -7.68
C GLU A 3 20.99 -8.32 -7.33
N ILE A 4 20.20 -8.73 -6.33
CA ILE A 4 19.00 -8.00 -5.91
C ILE A 4 19.35 -6.65 -5.30
N ILE A 5 20.42 -6.59 -4.48
CA ILE A 5 20.95 -5.33 -3.94
C ILE A 5 21.33 -4.39 -5.08
N SER A 6 22.07 -4.89 -6.09
CA SER A 6 22.45 -4.10 -7.26
C SER A 6 21.24 -3.59 -8.04
N LEU A 7 20.18 -4.39 -8.18
CA LEU A 7 18.94 -3.97 -8.86
C LEU A 7 18.18 -2.91 -8.05
N LEU A 8 18.07 -3.07 -6.72
CA LEU A 8 17.46 -2.09 -5.83
C LEU A 8 18.21 -0.76 -5.83
N GLN A 9 19.52 -0.76 -6.04
CA GLN A 9 20.34 0.46 -6.10
C GLN A 9 20.48 1.03 -7.52
N SER A 10 19.88 0.38 -8.52
CA SER A 10 20.01 0.79 -9.93
C SER A 10 19.41 2.17 -10.19
N LYS A 11 20.05 2.90 -11.11
CA LYS A 11 19.47 4.14 -11.67
C LYS A 11 18.30 3.85 -12.61
N LYS A 12 18.10 2.62 -13.07
CA LYS A 12 16.99 2.26 -13.96
C LYS A 12 15.77 1.86 -13.14
N THR A 13 14.68 2.61 -13.29
CA THR A 13 13.40 2.37 -12.61
C THR A 13 12.82 0.97 -12.88
N THR A 14 13.11 0.38 -14.04
CA THR A 14 12.72 -1.00 -14.39
C THR A 14 13.44 -2.06 -13.58
N ASP A 15 14.72 -1.84 -13.24
CA ASP A 15 15.52 -2.79 -12.44
C ASP A 15 15.03 -2.78 -11.00
N VAL A 16 14.80 -1.58 -10.45
CA VAL A 16 14.22 -1.40 -9.11
C VAL A 16 12.86 -2.09 -9.01
N ARG A 17 11.99 -1.90 -10.02
CA ARG A 17 10.68 -2.56 -10.10
C ARG A 17 10.81 -4.08 -10.14
N ARG A 18 11.76 -4.61 -10.90
CA ARG A 18 12.03 -6.05 -10.98
C ARG A 18 12.47 -6.60 -9.63
N ALA A 19 13.36 -5.89 -8.92
CA ALA A 19 13.77 -6.28 -7.57
C ALA A 19 12.60 -6.27 -6.59
N ALA A 20 11.77 -5.23 -6.60
CA ALA A 20 10.59 -5.14 -5.73
C ALA A 20 9.63 -6.31 -5.96
N LYS A 21 9.31 -6.64 -7.22
CA LYS A 21 8.47 -7.81 -7.58
C LYS A 21 9.07 -9.14 -7.17
N PHE A 22 10.41 -9.26 -7.24
CA PHE A 22 11.10 -10.46 -6.77
C PHE A 22 10.95 -10.61 -5.26
N LEU A 23 11.14 -9.52 -4.50
CA LEU A 23 11.05 -9.52 -3.04
C LEU A 23 9.64 -9.77 -2.52
N GLN A 24 8.58 -9.34 -3.23
CA GLN A 24 7.20 -9.70 -2.88
C GLN A 24 6.95 -11.22 -2.87
N LYS A 25 7.78 -12.01 -3.55
CA LYS A 25 7.69 -13.49 -3.60
C LYS A 25 8.75 -14.18 -2.76
N ASN A 26 9.77 -13.45 -2.31
CA ASN A 26 10.94 -13.97 -1.65
C ASN A 26 11.29 -13.04 -0.49
N LEU A 27 10.86 -13.40 0.72
CA LEU A 27 11.11 -12.61 1.92
C LEU A 27 12.62 -12.51 2.20
N MET A 28 13.12 -11.27 2.30
CA MET A 28 14.51 -10.96 2.63
C MET A 28 14.55 -9.78 3.62
N PRO A 29 14.34 -10.03 4.93
CA PRO A 29 14.17 -8.98 5.95
C PRO A 29 15.37 -8.01 6.03
N GLU A 30 16.57 -8.49 5.73
CA GLU A 30 17.80 -7.72 5.72
C GLU A 30 17.83 -6.61 4.65
N LEU A 31 16.92 -6.64 3.67
CA LEU A 31 16.83 -5.66 2.60
C LEU A 31 15.79 -4.56 2.86
N GLU A 32 15.15 -4.56 4.02
CA GLU A 32 14.13 -3.57 4.40
C GLU A 32 14.60 -2.12 4.19
N ASP A 33 15.76 -1.75 4.75
CA ASP A 33 16.29 -0.38 4.66
C ASP A 33 16.56 0.00 3.20
N LEU A 34 17.10 -0.92 2.40
CA LEU A 34 17.34 -0.69 0.96
C LEU A 34 16.05 -0.52 0.16
N VAL A 35 14.97 -1.18 0.53
CA VAL A 35 13.65 -1.00 -0.10
C VAL A 35 13.07 0.38 0.24
N ILE A 36 13.22 0.83 1.47
CA ILE A 36 12.80 2.18 1.92
C ILE A 36 13.60 3.25 1.16
N GLU A 37 14.92 3.12 1.10
CA GLU A 37 15.79 4.04 0.35
C GLU A 37 15.45 4.07 -1.15
N ALA A 38 15.17 2.90 -1.74
CA ALA A 38 14.74 2.81 -3.13
C ALA A 38 13.42 3.57 -3.36
N PHE A 39 12.45 3.46 -2.44
CA PHE A 39 11.20 4.21 -2.54
C PHE A 39 11.42 5.72 -2.48
N GLN A 40 12.21 6.18 -1.51
CA GLN A 40 12.52 7.61 -1.36
C GLN A 40 13.19 8.14 -2.62
N ARG A 41 14.15 7.40 -3.18
CA ARG A 41 14.83 7.78 -4.43
C ARG A 41 13.88 7.82 -5.62
N GLU A 42 12.96 6.86 -5.76
CA GLU A 42 11.97 6.86 -6.84
C GLU A 42 10.93 7.99 -6.68
N SER A 43 10.69 8.46 -5.46
CA SER A 43 9.80 9.59 -5.17
C SER A 43 10.34 10.95 -5.62
N LEU A 44 11.65 11.06 -5.81
CA LEU A 44 12.30 12.26 -6.37
C LEU A 44 12.29 12.29 -7.90
N ARG A 45 11.77 11.25 -8.57
CA ARG A 45 11.76 11.12 -10.03
C ARG A 45 10.43 11.58 -10.63
N ASN A 46 10.47 11.91 -11.94
CA ASN A 46 9.31 12.32 -12.72
C ASN A 46 8.13 11.31 -12.66
N GLN A 47 6.94 11.73 -13.09
CA GLN A 47 5.66 11.00 -13.04
C GLN A 47 5.71 9.50 -13.41
N LYS A 48 6.65 9.04 -14.26
CA LYS A 48 6.80 7.62 -14.66
C LYS A 48 7.30 6.67 -13.56
N SER A 49 7.54 7.14 -12.33
CA SER A 49 7.99 6.29 -11.22
C SER A 49 6.85 5.68 -10.40
N TRP A 50 5.59 6.09 -10.62
CA TRP A 50 4.47 5.68 -9.76
C TRP A 50 4.27 4.16 -9.72
N GLU A 51 4.40 3.42 -10.84
CA GLU A 51 4.22 1.97 -10.77
C GLU A 51 5.34 1.32 -9.95
N THR A 52 6.57 1.82 -10.08
CA THR A 52 7.70 1.31 -9.28
C THR A 52 7.52 1.61 -7.80
N ARG A 53 7.04 2.82 -7.46
CA ARG A 53 6.68 3.18 -6.09
C ARG A 53 5.60 2.25 -5.53
N CYS A 54 4.58 1.91 -6.33
CA CYS A 54 3.55 0.95 -5.94
C CYS A 54 4.14 -0.44 -5.68
N GLU A 55 5.03 -0.95 -6.53
CA GLU A 55 5.67 -2.26 -6.31
C GLU A 55 6.56 -2.29 -5.05
N LEU A 56 7.22 -1.17 -4.73
CA LEU A 56 8.02 -1.04 -3.50
C LEU A 56 7.12 -1.01 -2.26
N ILE A 57 6.01 -0.27 -2.28
CA ILE A 57 5.03 -0.27 -1.18
C ILE A 57 4.38 -1.66 -1.01
N ASN A 58 4.02 -2.31 -2.11
CA ASN A 58 3.48 -3.67 -2.05
C ASN A 58 4.50 -4.65 -1.47
N CYS A 59 5.78 -4.51 -1.82
CA CYS A 59 6.88 -5.25 -1.20
C CYS A 59 6.93 -5.03 0.32
N ILE A 60 6.92 -3.77 0.76
CA ILE A 60 6.89 -3.40 2.18
C ILE A 60 5.73 -4.10 2.90
N GLY A 61 4.51 -3.98 2.35
CA GLY A 61 3.31 -4.55 2.98
C GLY A 61 3.31 -6.08 3.01
N ILE A 62 3.73 -6.75 1.93
CA ILE A 62 3.73 -8.21 1.83
C ILE A 62 4.79 -8.84 2.76
N ASN A 63 5.96 -8.22 2.84
CA ASN A 63 7.09 -8.73 3.62
C ASN A 63 7.11 -8.23 5.07
N ASP A 64 6.09 -7.50 5.48
CA ASP A 64 5.93 -6.98 6.84
C ASP A 64 7.12 -6.10 7.31
N TYR A 65 7.59 -5.22 6.43
CA TYR A 65 8.70 -4.30 6.72
C TYR A 65 8.25 -3.18 7.66
N LYS A 66 8.32 -3.44 8.97
CA LYS A 66 7.85 -2.55 10.05
C LYS A 66 8.57 -1.22 10.13
N LYS A 67 9.86 -1.11 9.79
CA LYS A 67 10.61 0.16 9.80
C LYS A 67 10.04 1.16 8.79
N ALA A 68 9.34 0.69 7.76
CA ALA A 68 8.66 1.53 6.79
C ALA A 68 7.34 2.12 7.30
N THR A 69 6.88 1.76 8.52
CA THR A 69 5.61 2.27 9.06
C THR A 69 5.50 3.80 9.03
N PRO A 70 6.51 4.59 9.47
CA PRO A 70 6.42 6.05 9.42
C PRO A 70 6.25 6.59 8.00
N LEU A 71 6.86 5.94 7.01
CA LEU A 71 6.72 6.31 5.60
C LEU A 71 5.30 6.05 5.10
N LEU A 72 4.70 4.91 5.46
CA LEU A 72 3.33 4.57 5.08
C LEU A 72 2.32 5.48 5.77
N GLU A 73 2.54 5.81 7.05
CA GLU A 73 1.71 6.75 7.80
C GLU A 73 1.76 8.15 7.19
N HIS A 74 2.94 8.62 6.79
CA HIS A 74 3.09 9.91 6.12
C HIS A 74 2.28 9.98 4.81
N ILE A 75 2.34 8.94 3.97
CA ILE A 75 1.54 8.89 2.74
C ILE A 75 0.03 8.86 3.07
N ALA A 76 -0.36 8.08 4.08
CA ALA A 76 -1.75 8.01 4.53
C ALA A 76 -2.26 9.31 5.17
N GLU A 77 -1.38 10.15 5.71
CA GLU A 77 -1.73 11.47 6.24
C GLU A 77 -1.87 12.51 5.14
N ILE A 78 -1.04 12.46 4.10
CA ILE A 78 -1.22 13.28 2.89
C ILE A 78 -2.56 12.93 2.22
N ASN A 79 -2.89 11.63 2.13
CA ASN A 79 -4.21 11.15 1.71
C ASN A 79 -4.62 11.68 0.32
N GLU A 80 -3.71 11.59 -0.64
CA GLU A 80 -3.92 12.12 -2.00
C GLU A 80 -5.07 11.39 -2.71
N GLU A 81 -6.04 12.16 -3.19
CA GLU A 81 -7.19 11.63 -3.94
C GLU A 81 -6.80 11.19 -5.34
N PHE A 82 -7.40 10.09 -5.81
CA PHE A 82 -7.12 9.45 -7.10
C PHE A 82 -5.63 9.06 -7.34
N ASP A 83 -4.88 8.80 -6.28
CA ASP A 83 -3.47 8.42 -6.33
C ASP A 83 -3.25 6.93 -6.02
N THR A 84 -2.62 6.22 -6.96
CA THR A 84 -2.40 4.77 -6.84
C THR A 84 -1.35 4.44 -5.78
N VAL A 85 -0.39 5.34 -5.53
CA VAL A 85 0.63 5.15 -4.48
C VAL A 85 -0.03 5.20 -3.10
N THR A 86 -0.95 6.14 -2.88
CA THR A 86 -1.76 6.28 -1.67
C THR A 86 -2.65 5.05 -1.44
N ASN A 87 -3.26 4.51 -2.49
CA ASN A 87 -3.99 3.23 -2.42
C ASN A 87 -3.08 2.08 -1.95
N CYS A 88 -1.94 1.87 -2.62
CA CYS A 88 -0.98 0.85 -2.21
C CYS A 88 -0.52 1.06 -0.76
N ALA A 89 -0.32 2.31 -0.33
CA ALA A 89 0.09 2.65 1.03
C ALA A 89 -0.97 2.25 2.06
N GLY A 90 -2.26 2.52 1.79
CA GLY A 90 -3.36 2.09 2.65
C GLY A 90 -3.37 0.57 2.84
N LYS A 91 -3.21 -0.18 1.75
CA LYS A 91 -3.14 -1.65 1.80
C LYS A 91 -1.94 -2.15 2.59
N ALA A 92 -0.77 -1.57 2.36
CA ALA A 92 0.45 -1.93 3.06
C ALA A 92 0.37 -1.58 4.56
N LEU A 93 -0.24 -0.44 4.91
CA LEU A 93 -0.37 0.02 6.28
C LEU A 93 -1.20 -0.95 7.14
N ILE A 94 -2.31 -1.47 6.60
CA ILE A 94 -3.07 -2.55 7.26
C ILE A 94 -2.17 -3.77 7.52
N ARG A 95 -1.40 -4.19 6.52
CA ARG A 95 -0.55 -5.39 6.63
C ARG A 95 0.56 -5.23 7.67
N VAL A 96 1.20 -4.06 7.72
CA VAL A 96 2.31 -3.83 8.66
C VAL A 96 1.84 -3.47 10.07
N LYS A 97 0.61 -2.99 10.26
CA LYS A 97 0.12 -2.62 11.60
C LYS A 97 -0.76 -3.66 12.26
N ARG A 98 -1.41 -4.54 11.50
CA ARG A 98 -2.22 -5.62 12.07
C ARG A 98 -1.38 -6.58 12.91
N LYS A 99 -1.92 -7.02 14.03
CA LYS A 99 -1.37 -8.11 14.85
C LYS A 99 -1.70 -9.49 14.28
N ASP A 100 -2.89 -9.63 13.73
CA ASP A 100 -3.40 -10.86 13.15
C ASP A 100 -4.48 -10.56 12.09
N LYS A 101 -5.17 -11.58 11.59
CA LYS A 101 -6.18 -11.43 10.54
C LYS A 101 -7.48 -10.76 11.00
N SER A 102 -7.72 -10.66 12.30
CA SER A 102 -8.89 -9.98 12.86
C SER A 102 -8.64 -8.51 13.18
N ASP A 103 -7.37 -8.10 13.29
CA ASP A 103 -6.99 -6.75 13.68
C ASP A 103 -7.17 -5.73 12.55
N VAL A 104 -8.30 -5.03 12.60
CA VAL A 104 -8.65 -3.90 11.72
C VAL A 104 -8.51 -2.54 12.42
N SER A 105 -7.81 -2.48 13.54
CA SER A 105 -7.73 -1.25 14.37
C SER A 105 -7.23 -0.03 13.58
N GLU A 106 -6.29 -0.23 12.65
CA GLU A 106 -5.77 0.86 11.82
C GLU A 106 -6.82 1.39 10.82
N LEU A 107 -7.68 0.52 10.28
CA LEU A 107 -8.83 0.95 9.46
C LEU A 107 -9.81 1.75 10.30
N LEU A 108 -10.22 1.21 11.45
CA LEU A 108 -11.20 1.85 12.33
C LEU A 108 -10.75 3.25 12.76
N LYS A 109 -9.45 3.43 13.04
CA LYS A 109 -8.87 4.74 13.37
C LYS A 109 -9.05 5.79 12.26
N ARG A 110 -9.10 5.37 10.99
CA ARG A 110 -9.09 6.26 9.82
C ARG A 110 -10.41 6.31 9.06
N LEU A 111 -11.40 5.50 9.42
CA LEU A 111 -12.69 5.38 8.72
C LEU A 111 -13.33 6.74 8.37
N ASN A 112 -13.29 7.69 9.29
CA ASN A 112 -13.95 9.00 9.14
C ASN A 112 -13.07 10.07 8.46
N THR A 113 -11.79 9.78 8.22
CA THR A 113 -10.82 10.75 7.68
C THR A 113 -10.17 10.29 6.37
N MET A 114 -10.35 9.02 6.00
CA MET A 114 -9.74 8.47 4.79
C MET A 114 -10.42 9.01 3.53
N GLY A 115 -9.59 9.38 2.55
CA GLY A 115 -10.02 9.74 1.20
C GLY A 115 -10.28 8.48 0.37
N TYR A 116 -10.69 8.65 -0.89
CA TYR A 116 -11.04 7.52 -1.74
C TYR A 116 -9.86 6.58 -1.98
N SER A 117 -8.69 7.12 -2.37
CA SER A 117 -7.51 6.28 -2.65
C SER A 117 -7.10 5.45 -1.45
N LEU A 118 -6.95 6.12 -0.30
CA LEU A 118 -6.50 5.50 0.94
C LEU A 118 -7.52 4.47 1.42
N GLY A 119 -8.81 4.87 1.47
CA GLY A 119 -9.90 4.01 1.90
C GLY A 119 -10.04 2.78 1.00
N TYR A 120 -9.94 2.94 -0.33
CA TYR A 120 -9.95 1.82 -1.26
C TYR A 120 -8.85 0.82 -0.91
N GLY A 121 -7.61 1.27 -0.74
CA GLY A 121 -6.49 0.38 -0.44
C GLY A 121 -6.62 -0.34 0.90
N MET A 122 -7.07 0.38 1.95
CA MET A 122 -7.29 -0.21 3.27
C MET A 122 -8.42 -1.25 3.25
N LEU A 123 -9.52 -0.98 2.56
CA LEU A 123 -10.65 -1.92 2.41
C LEU A 123 -10.26 -3.12 1.54
N ASP A 124 -9.49 -2.90 0.47
CA ASP A 124 -8.97 -3.97 -0.40
C ASP A 124 -8.13 -4.98 0.39
N ALA A 125 -7.35 -4.51 1.37
CA ALA A 125 -6.56 -5.39 2.22
C ALA A 125 -7.43 -6.44 2.93
N LEU A 126 -8.65 -6.08 3.33
CA LEU A 126 -9.57 -6.99 4.02
C LEU A 126 -9.91 -8.19 3.13
N GLY A 127 -10.27 -7.92 1.87
CA GLY A 127 -10.63 -8.95 0.89
C GLY A 127 -9.43 -9.78 0.44
N TYR A 128 -8.35 -9.12 0.00
CA TYR A 128 -7.17 -9.79 -0.54
C TYR A 128 -6.47 -10.69 0.49
N ASP A 129 -6.41 -10.25 1.74
CA ASP A 129 -5.69 -10.99 2.78
C ASP A 129 -6.62 -11.92 3.58
N LYS A 130 -7.91 -11.97 3.21
CA LYS A 130 -8.95 -12.76 3.86
C LYS A 130 -9.00 -12.47 5.36
N MET A 131 -9.07 -11.18 5.71
CA MET A 131 -9.20 -10.74 7.09
C MET A 131 -10.54 -11.20 7.67
N GLN A 132 -10.57 -11.45 8.98
CA GLN A 132 -11.72 -11.96 9.72
C GLN A 132 -11.96 -11.08 10.95
N PRO A 133 -12.42 -9.83 10.76
CA PRO A 133 -12.72 -8.93 11.87
C PRO A 133 -13.89 -9.47 12.71
N SER A 134 -14.08 -8.91 13.90
CA SER A 134 -15.23 -9.27 14.72
C SER A 134 -16.55 -8.84 14.05
N ASN A 135 -17.67 -9.47 14.42
CA ASN A 135 -18.98 -9.05 13.91
C ASN A 135 -19.30 -7.58 14.22
N GLU A 136 -18.78 -7.07 15.32
CA GLU A 136 -18.94 -5.66 15.70
C GLU A 136 -18.15 -4.76 14.77
N ASP A 137 -16.87 -5.05 14.54
CA ASP A 137 -16.03 -4.28 13.62
C ASP A 137 -16.57 -4.33 12.19
N ILE A 138 -17.11 -5.47 11.74
CA ILE A 138 -17.76 -5.61 10.44
C ILE A 138 -18.93 -4.62 10.30
N ARG A 139 -19.78 -4.51 11.33
CA ARG A 139 -20.91 -3.57 11.32
C ARG A 139 -20.42 -2.13 11.25
N ILE A 140 -19.47 -1.77 12.10
CA ILE A 140 -18.87 -0.42 12.13
C ILE A 140 -18.30 -0.05 10.76
N ILE A 141 -17.56 -0.98 10.13
CA ILE A 141 -16.98 -0.76 8.80
C ILE A 141 -18.08 -0.57 7.75
N ILE A 142 -19.07 -1.48 7.68
CA ILE A 142 -20.16 -1.44 6.70
C ILE A 142 -20.94 -0.14 6.82
N ASP A 143 -21.31 0.26 8.04
CA ASP A 143 -22.08 1.47 8.28
C ASP A 143 -21.30 2.73 7.87
N ALA A 144 -19.99 2.76 8.16
CA ALA A 144 -19.12 3.88 7.81
C ALA A 144 -18.86 4.00 6.30
N VAL A 145 -18.79 2.89 5.56
CA VAL A 145 -18.39 2.87 4.14
C VAL A 145 -19.55 2.56 3.19
N TRP A 146 -20.79 2.58 3.67
CA TRP A 146 -21.98 2.21 2.88
C TRP A 146 -22.10 2.95 1.55
N ASP A 147 -21.87 4.27 1.56
CA ASP A 147 -21.91 5.12 0.37
C ASP A 147 -20.49 5.43 -0.17
N PHE A 148 -19.46 4.71 0.27
CA PHE A 148 -18.08 4.94 -0.15
C PHE A 148 -17.93 4.79 -1.66
N GLY A 149 -17.36 5.79 -2.32
CA GLY A 149 -17.15 5.80 -3.76
C GLY A 149 -18.37 6.16 -4.62
N LYS A 150 -19.56 6.39 -4.03
CA LYS A 150 -20.80 6.69 -4.78
C LYS A 150 -20.75 7.96 -5.63
N ASN A 151 -19.92 8.93 -5.22
CA ASN A 151 -19.75 10.21 -5.91
C ASN A 151 -18.52 10.25 -6.82
N ILE A 152 -17.81 9.13 -7.00
CA ILE A 152 -16.66 9.04 -7.89
C ILE A 152 -17.18 8.95 -9.34
N GLY A 153 -16.66 9.79 -10.24
CA GLY A 153 -17.03 9.75 -11.65
C GLY A 153 -16.79 8.35 -12.25
N LYS A 154 -17.71 7.87 -13.10
CA LYS A 154 -17.51 6.62 -13.85
C LYS A 154 -16.28 6.78 -14.76
N GLY A 155 -15.32 5.85 -14.66
CA GLY A 155 -14.12 5.81 -15.52
C GLY A 155 -12.77 6.00 -14.80
N PHE A 156 -12.75 6.36 -13.51
CA PHE A 156 -11.49 6.60 -12.78
C PHE A 156 -10.83 5.34 -12.20
N CYS A 157 -11.51 4.19 -12.16
CA CYS A 157 -11.06 3.04 -11.36
C CYS A 157 -11.03 1.68 -12.09
N ASP A 158 -11.38 1.60 -13.38
CA ASP A 158 -11.26 0.34 -14.12
C ASP A 158 -10.84 0.58 -15.59
N PRO A 159 -9.58 0.26 -15.97
CA PRO A 159 -9.10 0.39 -17.35
C PRO A 159 -9.75 -0.60 -18.32
N ARG A 160 -10.62 -1.51 -17.87
CA ARG A 160 -11.43 -2.38 -18.75
C ARG A 160 -12.73 -1.73 -19.21
N TYR A 161 -13.13 -0.62 -18.58
CA TYR A 161 -14.37 0.11 -18.89
C TYR A 161 -14.11 1.57 -19.31
N GLY A 162 -12.86 1.93 -19.59
CA GLY A 162 -12.47 3.21 -20.21
C GLY A 162 -12.32 3.09 -21.72
#